data_AF-A0A524AJG7-F1
#
_entry.id   AF-A0A524AJG7-F1
#
_cell.length_a   1.000
_cell.length_b   1.000
_cell.length_c   1.000
_cell.angle_alpha   90.00
_cell.angle_beta   90.00
_cell.angle_gamma   90.00
#
_symmetry.space_group_name_H-M   'P 1'
#
loop_
_entity.id
_entity.type
_entity.pdbx_description
1 polymer ?
#
loop_
_entity_poly.entity_id
_entity_poly.type
_entity_poly.pdbx_seq_one_letter_code
_entity_poly.pdbx_strand_id
1 'polypeptide(L)'
;MRLKIKDKISKLWTSLLVPLPILFIQVIPSFIYRGIMLLPVLSYFTRPFDERFYEDLGLLFRTPSHIPGWAIASFGFLLFIIALTSMLKKRGGLLTSGLYGKVRHPQYLGFIVMTWGISAVSVIWEFQRPWLGLSSGVFGYFSHHWVVVSLAYVALAFLEERYLLKKHPQEYKEYKEKVPFLFPVPHPKKIPQPIFDLGIIILFSFVLQEIYPRIIQILI
;
A
#
# COMPACT_ATOMS: atom_id res chain seq x y z
N MET A 1 5.50 -11.43 -35.20
CA MET A 1 5.21 -10.11 -34.58
C MET A 1 4.12 -10.17 -33.49
N ARG A 2 3.00 -10.90 -33.69
CA ARG A 2 1.90 -11.03 -32.70
C ARG A 2 2.29 -11.59 -31.31
N LEU A 3 3.24 -12.55 -31.23
CA LEU A 3 3.67 -13.15 -29.95
C LEU A 3 4.36 -12.15 -29.01
N LYS A 4 5.23 -11.27 -29.53
CA LYS A 4 5.91 -10.24 -28.74
C LYS A 4 4.97 -9.18 -28.16
N ILE A 5 3.87 -8.89 -28.86
CA ILE A 5 2.86 -7.92 -28.42
C ILE A 5 2.02 -8.52 -27.29
N LYS A 6 1.61 -9.79 -27.41
CA LYS A 6 0.83 -10.49 -26.39
C LYS A 6 1.60 -10.62 -25.06
N ASP A 7 2.90 -10.93 -25.11
CA ASP A 7 3.77 -10.99 -23.93
C ASP A 7 4.02 -9.62 -23.30
N LYS A 8 4.18 -8.57 -24.12
CA LYS A 8 4.36 -7.20 -23.64
C LYS A 8 3.10 -6.67 -22.96
N ILE A 9 1.93 -6.97 -23.53
CA ILE A 9 0.62 -6.66 -22.97
C ILE A 9 0.42 -7.46 -21.68
N SER A 10 0.65 -8.77 -21.67
CA SER A 10 0.58 -9.60 -20.44
C SER A 10 1.44 -9.05 -19.30
N LYS A 11 2.70 -8.69 -19.57
CA LYS A 11 3.59 -8.06 -18.58
C LYS A 11 3.04 -6.73 -18.06
N LEU A 12 2.50 -5.90 -18.95
CA LEU A 12 1.90 -4.61 -18.59
C LEU A 12 0.61 -4.80 -17.76
N TRP A 13 -0.20 -5.80 -18.11
CA TRP A 13 -1.42 -6.16 -17.39
C TRP A 13 -1.12 -6.65 -15.96
N THR A 14 -0.14 -7.53 -15.76
CA THR A 14 0.20 -8.03 -14.42
C THR A 14 0.90 -6.99 -13.54
N SER A 15 1.63 -6.04 -14.13
CA SER A 15 2.41 -5.03 -13.39
C SER A 15 1.63 -3.79 -13.00
N LEU A 16 0.75 -3.29 -13.88
CA LEU A 16 -0.01 -2.06 -13.66
C LEU A 16 -1.46 -2.33 -13.29
N LEU A 17 -2.14 -3.20 -14.03
CA LEU A 17 -3.59 -3.40 -13.94
C LEU A 17 -4.03 -4.37 -12.85
N VAL A 18 -3.12 -5.05 -12.16
CA VAL A 18 -3.45 -5.93 -11.04
C VAL A 18 -3.37 -5.23 -9.67
N PRO A 19 -2.37 -4.36 -9.40
CA PRO A 19 -2.38 -3.57 -8.17
C PRO A 19 -3.39 -2.40 -8.19
N LEU A 20 -3.64 -1.78 -9.34
CA LEU A 20 -4.57 -0.65 -9.45
C LEU A 20 -6.00 -0.99 -9.00
N PRO A 21 -6.63 -2.13 -9.40
CA PRO A 21 -7.93 -2.56 -8.92
C PRO A 21 -8.03 -2.76 -7.41
N ILE A 22 -6.92 -3.07 -6.73
CA ILE A 22 -6.91 -3.27 -5.27
C ILE A 22 -6.99 -1.93 -4.52
N LEU A 23 -6.54 -0.83 -5.14
CA LEU A 23 -6.81 0.52 -4.63
C LEU A 23 -8.31 0.84 -4.63
N PHE A 24 -9.11 0.15 -5.47
CA PHE A 24 -10.57 0.20 -5.43
C PHE A 24 -11.16 -0.63 -4.27
N ILE A 25 -10.41 -0.99 -3.22
CA ILE A 25 -10.95 -1.74 -2.07
C ILE A 25 -10.76 -1.02 -0.72
N GLN A 26 -9.84 -0.05 -0.59
CA GLN A 26 -9.61 0.66 0.69
C GLN A 26 -10.68 1.73 0.97
N VAL A 27 -10.90 2.24 2.18
CA VAL A 27 -11.97 3.25 2.45
C VAL A 27 -11.34 4.49 3.12
N ILE A 28 -11.74 5.71 2.74
CA ILE A 28 -11.32 6.98 3.40
C ILE A 28 -12.53 7.60 4.13
N PRO A 29 -12.42 7.99 5.40
CA PRO A 29 -13.43 8.76 6.10
C PRO A 29 -13.35 10.24 5.70
N SER A 30 -14.21 10.66 4.79
CA SER A 30 -14.77 12.02 4.84
C SER A 30 -16.26 11.89 5.15
N PHE A 31 -16.83 12.92 5.77
CA PHE A 31 -18.10 12.97 6.53
C PHE A 31 -19.37 12.34 5.88
N ILE A 32 -19.30 11.88 4.63
CA ILE A 32 -20.41 11.39 3.82
C ILE A 32 -20.11 10.01 3.17
N TYR A 33 -18.86 9.53 3.14
CA TYR A 33 -18.47 8.38 2.31
C TYR A 33 -18.05 7.14 3.12
N ARG A 34 -18.94 6.14 3.16
CA ARG A 34 -18.58 4.72 3.36
C ARG A 34 -18.19 4.13 2.01
N GLY A 35 -17.04 4.51 1.45
CA GLY A 35 -16.67 4.12 0.08
C GLY A 35 -15.20 3.74 -0.11
N ILE A 36 -14.99 2.74 -0.95
CA ILE A 36 -13.77 2.35 -1.68
C ILE A 36 -12.90 3.57 -2.06
N MET A 37 -11.56 3.54 -2.03
CA MET A 37 -10.57 4.64 -1.84
C MET A 37 -10.35 5.57 -3.02
N LEU A 38 -10.57 5.07 -4.23
CA LEU A 38 -10.67 5.92 -5.41
C LEU A 38 -12.06 6.55 -5.50
N LEU A 39 -13.09 5.85 -5.03
CA LEU A 39 -14.47 6.31 -5.05
C LEU A 39 -14.78 7.48 -4.11
N PRO A 40 -14.14 7.76 -2.95
CA PRO A 40 -14.49 8.88 -2.10
C PRO A 40 -13.76 10.11 -2.64
N VAL A 41 -12.60 9.94 -3.29
CA VAL A 41 -11.84 10.97 -3.99
C VAL A 41 -12.57 11.32 -5.29
N LEU A 42 -12.95 10.33 -6.10
CA LEU A 42 -13.76 10.53 -7.30
C LEU A 42 -15.14 11.12 -6.96
N SER A 43 -15.82 10.61 -5.93
CA SER A 43 -17.09 11.20 -5.49
C SER A 43 -16.91 12.59 -4.89
N TYR A 44 -15.78 12.86 -4.24
CA TYR A 44 -15.42 14.21 -3.82
C TYR A 44 -15.25 15.14 -5.03
N PHE A 45 -14.72 14.64 -6.16
CA PHE A 45 -14.70 15.37 -7.44
C PHE A 45 -16.06 15.44 -8.15
N THR A 46 -17.07 14.65 -7.74
CA THR A 46 -18.46 14.84 -8.21
C THR A 46 -19.20 15.93 -7.42
N ARG A 47 -18.61 16.43 -6.32
CA ARG A 47 -19.21 17.49 -5.51
C ARG A 47 -19.01 18.86 -6.18
N PRO A 48 -19.93 19.83 -5.97
CA PRO A 48 -19.67 21.21 -6.35
C PRO A 48 -18.42 21.71 -5.63
N PHE A 49 -17.57 22.45 -6.34
CA PHE A 49 -16.39 23.10 -5.78
C PHE A 49 -16.82 24.34 -4.95
N ASP A 50 -17.47 24.09 -3.82
CA ASP A 50 -17.98 25.10 -2.88
C ASP A 50 -17.01 25.40 -1.72
N GLU A 51 -17.33 26.37 -0.86
CA GLU A 51 -16.47 26.75 0.28
C GLU A 51 -16.17 25.57 1.21
N ARG A 52 -17.14 24.67 1.42
CA ARG A 52 -16.99 23.48 2.26
C ARG A 52 -16.01 22.47 1.67
N PHE A 53 -15.95 22.34 0.35
CA PHE A 53 -14.93 21.57 -0.34
C PHE A 53 -13.51 22.10 -0.01
N TYR A 54 -13.30 23.41 -0.09
CA TYR A 54 -11.98 23.98 0.23
C TYR A 54 -11.64 23.88 1.72
N GLU A 55 -12.62 23.99 2.62
CA GLU A 55 -12.45 23.78 4.06
C GLU A 55 -12.04 22.34 4.39
N ASP A 56 -12.75 21.34 3.83
CA ASP A 56 -12.45 19.93 4.03
C ASP A 56 -11.03 19.58 3.52
N LEU A 57 -10.63 20.09 2.35
CA LEU A 57 -9.25 19.96 1.85
C LEU A 57 -8.24 20.65 2.78
N GLY A 58 -8.58 21.85 3.26
CA GLY A 58 -7.76 22.59 4.20
C GLY A 58 -7.51 21.79 5.48
N LEU A 59 -8.55 21.20 6.05
CA LEU A 59 -8.44 20.37 7.25
C LEU A 59 -7.65 19.09 7.00
N LEU A 60 -7.84 18.45 5.85
CA LEU A 60 -7.18 17.18 5.54
C LEU A 60 -5.68 17.35 5.28
N PHE A 61 -5.26 18.46 4.65
CA PHE A 61 -3.86 18.71 4.29
C PHE A 61 -3.10 19.68 5.21
N ARG A 62 -3.77 20.60 5.92
CA ARG A 62 -3.10 21.62 6.75
C ARG A 62 -3.09 21.31 8.24
N THR A 63 -3.86 20.33 8.70
CA THR A 63 -3.83 19.97 10.13
C THR A 63 -2.49 19.31 10.47
N PRO A 64 -1.72 19.84 11.45
CA PRO A 64 -0.39 19.33 11.75
C PRO A 64 -0.36 17.84 12.12
N SER A 65 -1.42 17.34 12.78
CA SER A 65 -1.56 15.93 13.15
C SER A 65 -1.54 14.99 11.94
N HIS A 66 -1.96 15.43 10.75
CA HIS A 66 -1.98 14.60 9.54
C HIS A 66 -0.64 14.56 8.80
N ILE A 67 0.29 15.48 9.11
CA ILE A 67 1.58 15.61 8.40
C ILE A 67 2.37 14.28 8.40
N PRO A 68 2.51 13.54 9.53
CA PRO A 68 3.29 12.31 9.53
C PRO A 68 2.68 11.23 8.63
N GLY A 69 1.35 11.11 8.60
CA GLY A 69 0.65 10.17 7.72
C GLY A 69 0.88 10.50 6.24
N TRP A 70 0.78 11.78 5.86
CA TRP A 70 1.05 12.23 4.50
C TRP A 70 2.52 12.10 4.09
N ALA A 71 3.45 12.31 5.02
CA ALA A 71 4.87 12.08 4.76
C ALA A 71 5.14 10.59 4.45
N ILE A 72 4.55 9.68 5.23
CA ILE A 72 4.67 8.24 5.01
C ILE A 72 3.99 7.83 3.70
N ALA A 73 2.80 8.38 3.42
CA ALA A 73 2.08 8.13 2.18
C ALA A 73 2.91 8.54 0.96
N SER A 74 3.48 9.76 1.01
CA SER A 74 4.32 10.31 -0.05
C SER A 74 5.60 9.49 -0.25
N PHE A 75 6.23 9.05 0.84
CA PHE A 75 7.40 8.17 0.77
C PHE A 75 7.06 6.83 0.12
N GLY A 76 5.95 6.20 0.51
CA GLY A 76 5.47 4.96 -0.12
C GLY A 76 5.17 5.13 -1.62
N PHE A 77 4.56 6.27 -1.99
CA PHE A 77 4.29 6.59 -3.40
C PHE A 77 5.58 6.76 -4.21
N LEU A 78 6.58 7.48 -3.67
CA LEU A 78 7.88 7.62 -4.32
C LEU A 78 8.58 6.26 -4.50
N LEU A 79 8.56 5.40 -3.47
CA LEU A 79 9.08 4.04 -3.57
C LEU A 79 8.39 3.26 -4.69
N PHE A 80 7.06 3.34 -4.77
CA PHE A 80 6.28 2.70 -5.82
C PHE A 80 6.68 3.21 -7.21
N ILE A 81 6.76 4.52 -7.42
CA ILE A 81 7.13 5.11 -8.72
C ILE A 81 8.55 4.71 -9.12
N ILE A 82 9.51 4.72 -8.20
CA ILE A 82 10.90 4.31 -8.48
C ILE A 82 10.95 2.81 -8.84
N ALA A 83 10.24 1.95 -8.10
CA ALA A 83 10.17 0.52 -8.36
C ALA A 83 9.52 0.24 -9.73
N LEU A 84 8.38 0.85 -9.99
CA LEU A 84 7.62 0.71 -11.23
C LEU A 84 8.46 1.17 -12.43
N THR A 85 9.07 2.36 -12.36
CA THR A 85 9.91 2.87 -13.46
C THR A 85 11.12 1.98 -13.70
N SER A 86 11.75 1.43 -12.66
CA SER A 86 12.86 0.48 -12.78
C SER A 86 12.44 -0.80 -13.49
N MET A 87 11.26 -1.32 -13.15
CA MET A 87 10.69 -2.52 -13.80
C MET A 87 10.32 -2.26 -15.26
N LEU A 88 9.68 -1.13 -15.56
CA LEU A 88 9.27 -0.76 -16.93
C LEU A 88 10.45 -0.47 -17.85
N LYS A 89 11.54 0.10 -17.31
CA LYS A 89 12.77 0.35 -18.07
C LYS A 89 13.51 -0.94 -18.44
N LYS A 90 13.40 -1.99 -17.63
CA LYS A 90 14.09 -3.27 -17.92
C LYS A 90 13.38 -4.07 -19.01
N ARG A 91 14.04 -4.17 -20.18
CA ARG A 91 13.53 -4.88 -21.37
C ARG A 91 13.95 -6.35 -21.47
N GLY A 92 13.89 -7.10 -20.37
CA GLY A 92 14.19 -8.54 -20.34
C GLY A 92 15.04 -8.97 -19.14
N GLY A 93 14.96 -10.26 -18.79
CA GLY A 93 15.66 -10.86 -17.64
C GLY A 93 15.11 -10.44 -16.27
N LEU A 94 15.68 -11.01 -15.21
CA LEU A 94 15.27 -10.77 -13.82
C LEU A 94 15.88 -9.47 -13.27
N LEU A 95 15.08 -8.55 -12.73
CA LEU A 95 15.56 -7.32 -12.10
C LEU A 95 16.02 -7.62 -10.66
N THR A 96 17.32 -7.55 -10.40
CA THR A 96 17.92 -7.93 -9.10
C THR A 96 18.75 -6.81 -8.47
N SER A 97 18.77 -5.62 -9.07
CA SER A 97 19.56 -4.47 -8.64
C SER A 97 18.69 -3.31 -8.14
N GLY A 98 19.30 -2.33 -7.46
CA GLY A 98 18.57 -1.18 -6.91
C GLY A 98 17.60 -1.58 -5.82
N LEU A 99 16.35 -1.10 -5.87
CA LEU A 99 15.30 -1.48 -4.92
C LEU A 99 15.01 -2.98 -4.93
N TYR A 100 15.07 -3.61 -6.10
CA TYR A 100 14.90 -5.06 -6.25
C TYR A 100 16.08 -5.86 -5.69
N GLY A 101 17.22 -5.23 -5.39
CA GLY A 101 18.31 -5.87 -4.66
C GLY A 101 18.09 -5.89 -3.14
N LYS A 102 17.16 -5.06 -2.63
CA LYS A 102 16.86 -4.94 -1.19
C LYS A 102 15.65 -5.76 -0.77
N VAL A 103 14.61 -5.78 -1.61
CA VAL A 103 13.38 -6.56 -1.42
C VAL A 103 12.91 -7.06 -2.78
N ARG A 104 12.22 -8.20 -2.85
CA ARG A 104 11.80 -8.79 -4.12
C ARG A 104 10.63 -8.08 -4.79
N HIS A 105 9.73 -7.50 -3.98
CA HIS A 105 8.57 -6.77 -4.49
C HIS A 105 8.50 -5.32 -3.98
N PRO A 106 9.46 -4.46 -4.34
CA PRO A 106 9.49 -3.07 -3.87
C PRO A 106 8.28 -2.25 -4.34
N GLN A 107 7.67 -2.62 -5.47
CA GLN A 107 6.43 -1.99 -5.96
C GLN A 107 5.25 -2.20 -5.00
N TYR A 108 5.09 -3.42 -4.49
CA TYR A 108 4.02 -3.76 -3.55
C TYR A 108 4.34 -3.20 -2.16
N LEU A 109 5.60 -3.19 -1.75
CA LEU A 109 6.03 -2.52 -0.52
C LEU A 109 5.68 -1.02 -0.57
N GLY A 110 5.99 -0.33 -1.67
CA GLY A 110 5.63 1.07 -1.86
C GLY A 110 4.12 1.31 -1.71
N PHE A 111 3.29 0.46 -2.32
CA PHE A 111 1.84 0.52 -2.17
C PHE A 111 1.36 0.29 -0.73
N ILE A 112 1.90 -0.72 -0.04
CA ILE A 112 1.52 -1.05 1.33
C ILE A 112 1.89 0.10 2.28
N VAL A 113 3.08 0.69 2.11
CA VAL A 113 3.55 1.85 2.89
C VAL A 113 2.70 3.09 2.58
N MET A 114 2.44 3.35 1.30
CA MET A 114 1.63 4.50 0.87
C MET A 114 0.25 4.44 1.50
N THR A 115 -0.40 3.29 1.37
CA THR A 115 -1.75 3.09 1.86
C THR A 115 -1.83 3.06 3.38
N TRP A 116 -0.78 2.57 4.06
CA TRP A 116 -0.68 2.69 5.52
C TRP A 116 -0.66 4.15 5.96
N GLY A 117 0.10 5.01 5.28
CA GLY A 117 0.15 6.45 5.57
C GLY A 117 -1.21 7.13 5.38
N ILE A 118 -1.95 6.78 4.33
CA ILE A 118 -3.32 7.31 4.12
C ILE A 118 -4.28 6.80 5.21
N SER A 119 -4.18 5.52 5.58
CA SER A 119 -4.94 4.98 6.71
C SER A 119 -4.59 5.68 8.03
N ALA A 120 -3.33 6.08 8.23
CA ALA A 120 -2.90 6.83 9.40
C ALA A 120 -3.57 8.21 9.52
N VAL A 121 -3.68 8.93 8.40
CA VAL A 121 -4.45 10.19 8.35
C VAL A 121 -5.93 9.94 8.68
N SER A 122 -6.49 8.86 8.13
CA SER A 122 -7.89 8.49 8.32
C SER A 122 -8.22 8.18 9.79
N VAL A 123 -7.34 7.44 10.48
CA VAL A 123 -7.50 7.09 11.89
C VAL A 123 -7.42 8.33 12.78
N ILE A 124 -6.50 9.26 12.52
CA ILE A 124 -6.40 10.52 13.28
C ILE A 124 -7.67 11.35 13.11
N TRP A 125 -8.13 11.48 11.86
CA TRP A 125 -9.33 12.27 11.55
C TRP A 125 -10.54 11.80 12.37
N GLU A 126 -10.72 10.48 12.49
CA GLU A 126 -11.77 9.87 13.29
C GLU A 126 -11.55 10.05 14.80
N PHE A 127 -10.31 9.86 15.27
CA PHE A 127 -9.93 10.04 16.67
C PHE A 127 -10.20 11.46 17.19
N GLN A 128 -10.00 12.48 16.34
CA GLN A 128 -10.21 13.88 16.70
C GLN A 128 -11.69 14.30 16.69
N ARG A 129 -12.60 13.51 16.13
CA ARG A 129 -14.04 13.84 16.02
C ARG A 129 -14.97 12.73 16.55
N PRO A 130 -14.83 12.34 17.83
CA PRO A 130 -15.60 11.23 18.41
C PRO A 130 -17.12 11.52 18.49
N TRP A 131 -17.54 12.79 18.47
CA TRP A 131 -18.95 13.20 18.59
C TRP A 131 -19.80 12.94 17.33
N LEU A 132 -19.21 12.45 16.25
CA LEU A 132 -19.93 12.10 15.01
C LEU A 132 -20.70 10.78 15.08
N GLY A 133 -20.75 10.14 16.25
CA GLY A 133 -21.51 8.91 16.46
C GLY A 133 -20.93 7.68 15.74
N LEU A 134 -19.74 7.82 15.14
CA LEU A 134 -18.95 6.69 14.65
C LEU A 134 -18.29 6.06 15.87
N SER A 135 -18.96 5.04 16.41
CA SER A 135 -18.52 4.31 17.59
C SER A 135 -17.13 3.71 17.40
N SER A 136 -16.49 3.32 18.50
CA SER A 136 -15.27 2.50 18.57
C SER A 136 -15.25 1.27 17.64
N GLY A 137 -16.41 0.84 17.12
CA GLY A 137 -16.50 -0.18 16.07
C GLY A 137 -15.90 0.27 14.73
N VAL A 138 -16.03 1.54 14.35
CA VAL A 138 -15.57 2.08 13.05
C VAL A 138 -14.04 2.14 12.92
N PHE A 139 -13.33 2.43 14.02
CA PHE A 139 -11.87 2.32 14.13
C PHE A 139 -11.31 0.96 13.69
N GLY A 140 -12.06 -0.11 13.98
CA GLY A 140 -11.78 -1.44 13.48
C GLY A 140 -11.78 -1.44 11.96
N TYR A 141 -12.89 -1.04 11.32
CA TYR A 141 -13.07 -1.19 9.88
C TYR A 141 -11.91 -0.61 9.08
N PHE A 142 -11.47 0.63 9.29
CA PHE A 142 -10.40 1.23 8.46
C PHE A 142 -9.08 0.44 8.49
N SER A 143 -8.68 0.02 9.68
CA SER A 143 -7.46 -0.73 9.89
C SER A 143 -7.56 -2.17 9.35
N HIS A 144 -8.75 -2.77 9.42
CA HIS A 144 -9.03 -4.08 8.83
C HIS A 144 -8.98 -4.02 7.29
N HIS A 145 -9.45 -2.93 6.66
CA HIS A 145 -9.36 -2.76 5.21
C HIS A 145 -7.91 -2.66 4.73
N TRP A 146 -7.04 -1.95 5.46
CA TRP A 146 -5.62 -1.90 5.12
C TRP A 146 -4.96 -3.28 5.19
N VAL A 147 -5.30 -4.10 6.21
CA VAL A 147 -4.82 -5.49 6.31
C VAL A 147 -5.31 -6.32 5.13
N VAL A 148 -6.59 -6.26 4.77
CA VAL A 148 -7.16 -6.99 3.64
C VAL A 148 -6.45 -6.63 2.33
N VAL A 149 -6.20 -5.35 2.09
CA VAL A 149 -5.49 -4.90 0.89
C VAL A 149 -4.03 -5.32 0.91
N SER A 150 -3.35 -5.25 2.06
CA SER A 150 -1.97 -5.72 2.19
C SER A 150 -1.86 -7.23 1.97
N LEU A 151 -2.84 -8.01 2.46
CA LEU A 151 -2.97 -9.44 2.17
C LEU A 151 -3.14 -9.71 0.68
N ALA A 152 -3.97 -8.93 -0.01
CA ALA A 152 -4.14 -9.05 -1.46
C ALA A 152 -2.82 -8.79 -2.20
N TYR A 153 -2.06 -7.76 -1.82
CA TYR A 153 -0.74 -7.49 -2.39
C TYR A 153 0.28 -8.61 -2.10
N VAL A 154 0.28 -9.18 -0.90
CA VAL A 154 1.12 -10.34 -0.56
C VAL A 154 0.75 -11.57 -1.39
N ALA A 155 -0.55 -11.82 -1.59
CA ALA A 155 -1.02 -12.92 -2.43
C ALA A 155 -0.59 -12.72 -3.90
N LEU A 156 -0.70 -11.50 -4.42
CA LEU A 156 -0.23 -11.17 -5.77
C LEU A 156 1.27 -11.34 -5.93
N ALA A 157 2.06 -10.84 -4.97
CA ALA A 157 3.50 -11.00 -4.94
C ALA A 157 3.88 -12.50 -4.98
N PHE A 158 3.17 -13.33 -4.21
CA PHE A 158 3.38 -14.77 -4.21
C PHE A 158 3.03 -15.44 -5.55
N LEU A 159 1.94 -15.01 -6.20
CA LEU A 159 1.61 -15.48 -7.55
C LEU A 159 2.65 -15.05 -8.59
N GLU A 160 3.18 -13.84 -8.48
CA GLU A 160 4.28 -13.34 -9.30
C GLU A 160 5.54 -14.20 -9.13
N GLU A 161 5.91 -14.57 -7.89
CA GLU A 161 7.04 -15.48 -7.65
C GLU A 161 6.85 -16.84 -8.34
N ARG A 162 5.64 -17.40 -8.27
CA ARG A 162 5.33 -18.69 -8.91
C ARG A 162 5.49 -18.60 -10.43
N TYR A 163 5.12 -17.47 -11.02
CA TYR A 163 5.33 -17.23 -12.44
C TYR A 163 6.83 -17.07 -12.76
N LEU A 164 7.56 -16.28 -11.98
CA LEU A 164 9.00 -16.04 -12.18
C LEU A 164 9.83 -17.31 -11.99
N LEU A 165 9.50 -18.16 -11.02
CA LEU A 165 10.13 -19.47 -10.84
C LEU A 165 9.94 -20.39 -12.05
N LYS A 166 8.78 -20.35 -12.70
CA LYS A 166 8.55 -21.14 -13.93
C LYS A 166 9.35 -20.61 -15.12
N LYS A 167 9.56 -19.29 -15.18
CA LYS A 167 10.22 -18.62 -16.31
C LYS A 167 11.74 -18.58 -16.19
N HIS A 168 12.25 -18.44 -14.97
CA HIS A 168 13.67 -18.28 -14.64
C HIS A 168 14.05 -19.15 -13.43
N PRO A 169 13.98 -20.49 -13.52
CA PRO A 169 14.02 -21.38 -12.35
C PRO A 169 15.31 -21.30 -11.53
N GLN A 170 16.48 -21.29 -12.17
CA GLN A 170 17.78 -21.22 -11.47
C GLN A 170 18.05 -19.80 -10.96
N GLU A 171 18.03 -18.82 -11.86
CA GLU A 171 18.30 -17.40 -11.52
C GLU A 171 17.37 -16.87 -10.42
N TYR A 172 16.07 -17.20 -10.48
CA TYR A 172 15.11 -16.74 -9.47
C TYR A 172 15.27 -17.45 -8.13
N LYS A 173 15.67 -18.73 -8.13
CA LYS A 173 15.93 -19.46 -6.88
C LYS A 173 17.11 -18.85 -6.13
N GLU A 174 18.21 -18.56 -6.83
CA GLU A 174 19.37 -17.88 -6.23
C GLU A 174 19.04 -16.47 -5.74
N TYR A 175 18.22 -15.74 -6.49
CA TYR A 175 17.74 -14.42 -6.09
C TYR A 175 16.87 -14.49 -4.81
N LYS A 176 15.98 -15.47 -4.73
CA LYS A 176 15.09 -15.69 -3.58
C LYS A 176 15.81 -16.04 -2.28
N GLU A 177 16.99 -16.65 -2.39
CA GLU A 177 17.85 -16.97 -1.24
C GLU A 177 18.56 -15.73 -0.67
N LYS A 178 18.84 -14.72 -1.49
CA LYS A 178 19.64 -13.54 -1.12
C LYS A 178 18.81 -12.33 -0.68
N VAL A 179 17.65 -12.14 -1.31
CA VAL A 179 16.84 -10.93 -1.13
C VAL A 179 15.54 -11.31 -0.44
N PRO A 180 15.06 -10.60 0.61
CA PRO A 180 13.80 -10.91 1.29
C PRO A 180 12.55 -10.59 0.45
N PHE A 181 11.41 -11.17 0.80
CA PHE A 181 10.17 -11.10 0.01
C PHE A 181 9.61 -9.68 -0.12
N LEU A 182 9.11 -9.10 0.97
CA LEU A 182 8.47 -7.79 0.96
C LEU A 182 9.18 -6.78 1.86
N PHE A 183 9.40 -7.09 3.13
CA PHE A 183 10.06 -6.17 4.06
C PHE A 183 11.58 -6.39 4.09
N PRO A 184 12.40 -5.31 4.20
CA PRO A 184 13.86 -5.39 4.18
C PRO A 184 14.42 -5.83 5.55
N VAL A 185 13.89 -6.92 6.10
CA VAL A 185 14.26 -7.45 7.42
C VAL A 185 14.71 -8.91 7.32
N PRO A 186 15.66 -9.35 8.16
CA PRO A 186 16.02 -10.76 8.24
C PRO A 186 14.81 -11.60 8.64
N HIS A 187 14.53 -12.66 7.89
CA HIS A 187 13.48 -13.62 8.25
C HIS A 187 14.09 -14.87 8.92
N PRO A 188 13.33 -15.56 9.79
CA PRO A 188 13.76 -16.86 10.30
C PRO A 188 13.68 -17.94 9.20
N LYS A 189 14.74 -18.72 9.02
CA LYS A 189 14.81 -19.81 8.00
C LYS A 189 13.68 -20.85 8.10
N LYS A 190 13.07 -21.01 9.29
CA LYS A 190 11.99 -21.98 9.55
C LYS A 190 10.61 -21.48 9.12
N ILE A 191 10.44 -20.18 8.90
CA ILE A 191 9.13 -19.58 8.61
C ILE A 191 9.09 -19.17 7.13
N PRO A 192 8.04 -19.54 6.37
CA PRO A 192 7.87 -19.04 5.01
C PRO A 192 7.81 -17.51 4.98
N GLN A 193 8.65 -16.89 4.13
CA GLN A 193 8.77 -15.42 4.09
C GLN A 193 7.44 -14.67 3.92
N PRO A 194 6.49 -15.11 3.07
CA PRO A 194 5.20 -14.44 2.98
C PRO A 194 4.45 -14.44 4.32
N ILE A 195 4.49 -15.53 5.09
CA ILE A 195 3.82 -15.62 6.40
C ILE A 195 4.49 -14.69 7.41
N PHE A 196 5.82 -14.60 7.38
CA PHE A 196 6.56 -13.66 8.22
C PHE A 196 6.16 -12.21 7.91
N ASP A 197 6.08 -11.84 6.63
CA ASP A 197 5.66 -10.50 6.20
C ASP A 197 4.19 -10.21 6.54
N LEU A 198 3.32 -11.23 6.57
CA LEU A 198 1.96 -11.09 7.11
C LEU A 198 1.95 -10.77 8.61
N GLY A 199 2.83 -11.40 9.39
CA GLY A 199 3.01 -11.07 10.81
C GLY A 199 3.42 -9.61 11.00
N ILE A 200 4.32 -9.10 10.15
CA ILE A 200 4.73 -7.70 10.14
C ILE A 200 3.55 -6.78 9.78
N ILE A 201 2.74 -7.12 8.78
CA ILE A 201 1.52 -6.38 8.43
C ILE A 201 0.56 -6.31 9.62
N ILE A 202 0.31 -7.44 10.29
CA ILE A 202 -0.58 -7.47 11.48
C ILE A 202 -0.01 -6.56 12.59
N LEU A 203 1.30 -6.62 12.83
CA LEU A 203 1.97 -5.74 13.79
C LEU A 203 1.80 -4.26 13.42
N PHE A 204 2.01 -3.88 12.17
CA PHE A 204 1.80 -2.50 11.70
C PHE A 204 0.34 -2.05 11.79
N SER A 205 -0.61 -2.97 11.61
CA SER A 205 -2.03 -2.68 11.83
C SER A 205 -2.34 -2.41 13.31
N PHE A 206 -1.74 -3.17 14.22
CA PHE A 206 -1.85 -2.93 15.65
C PHE A 206 -1.22 -1.59 16.04
N VAL A 207 -0.02 -1.28 15.53
CA VAL A 207 0.64 0.03 15.74
C VAL A 207 -0.26 1.17 15.27
N LEU A 208 -0.85 1.03 14.07
CA LEU A 208 -1.74 2.02 13.48
C LEU A 208 -2.98 2.29 14.34
N GLN A 209 -3.55 1.25 14.96
CA GLN A 209 -4.75 1.34 15.77
C GLN A 209 -4.48 1.88 17.18
N GLU A 210 -3.51 1.28 17.87
CA GLU A 210 -3.36 1.48 19.31
C GLU A 210 -2.31 2.51 19.67
N ILE A 211 -1.24 2.59 18.89
CA ILE A 211 -0.04 3.34 19.28
C ILE A 211 -0.02 4.70 18.58
N TYR A 212 -0.24 4.70 17.27
CA TYR A 212 -0.09 5.89 16.43
C TYR A 212 -0.99 7.06 16.87
N PRO A 213 -2.30 6.88 17.17
CA PRO A 213 -3.14 8.00 17.60
C PRO A 213 -2.67 8.61 18.92
N ARG A 214 -2.27 7.75 19.88
CA ARG A 214 -1.78 8.18 21.20
C ARG A 214 -0.50 8.98 21.10
N ILE A 215 0.44 8.54 20.25
CA ILE A 215 1.69 9.28 19.99
C ILE A 215 1.39 10.67 19.43
N ILE A 216 0.51 10.75 18.43
CA ILE A 216 0.21 12.02 17.76
C ILE A 216 -0.42 13.02 18.74
N GLN A 217 -1.30 12.57 19.65
CA GLN A 217 -1.89 13.42 20.69
C GLN A 217 -0.89 13.96 21.71
N ILE A 218 0.22 13.26 21.95
CA ILE A 218 1.25 13.70 22.88
C ILE A 218 2.17 14.74 22.22
N LEU A 219 2.39 14.61 20.91
CA LEU A 219 3.38 15.40 20.17
C LEU A 219 2.84 16.72 19.60
N ILE A 220 1.52 16.84 19.39
CA ILE A 220 0.85 17.94 18.68
C ILE A 220 -0.39 18.35 19.44
#